data_AF-T0PDJ2-F1
#
_entry.id   AF-T0PDJ2-F1
#
_cell.length_a   1.000
_cell.length_b   1.000
_cell.length_c   1.000
_cell.angle_alpha   90.00
_cell.angle_beta   90.00
_cell.angle_gamma   90.00
#
_symmetry.space_group_name_H-M   'P 1'
#
loop_
_entity.id
_entity.type
_entity.pdbx_description
1 polymer ?
#
loop_
_entity_poly.entity_id
_entity_poly.type
_entity_poly.pdbx_seq_one_letter_code
_entity_poly.pdbx_strand_id
1 'polypeptide(L)'
;MYSVGIDIGSTSCKVAVFKNEELIEKMLCPTGWSSLETAKRILESLKKLGIHESNSKIVATGYGRVSVPYANKSVTEITCHGKGAAYIFKTGGTVIDVGGQDTKVISIEEGMVKDFIMNDKCSAGTGKFIEVMANRMGVTIEDLSSLDQKRWRSNH
;
A
#
# COMPACT_ATOMS: atom_id res chain seq x y z
N MET A 1 -16.33 -17.82 -1.96
CA MET A 1 -15.33 -17.62 -0.88
C MET A 1 -14.66 -16.28 -1.10
N TYR A 2 -14.42 -15.49 -0.05
CA TYR A 2 -13.76 -14.19 -0.18
C TYR A 2 -12.24 -14.32 -0.22
N SER A 3 -11.55 -13.41 -0.91
CA SER A 3 -10.10 -13.24 -0.81
C SER A 3 -9.79 -11.83 -0.31
N VAL A 4 -9.01 -11.70 0.75
CA VAL A 4 -8.74 -10.40 1.40
C VAL A 4 -7.24 -10.16 1.43
N GLY A 5 -6.81 -9.04 0.87
CA GLY A 5 -5.45 -8.52 1.01
C GLY A 5 -5.42 -7.40 2.05
N ILE A 6 -4.52 -7.48 3.02
CA ILE A 6 -4.30 -6.46 4.05
C ILE A 6 -2.85 -5.97 3.94
N ASP A 7 -2.65 -4.74 3.52
CA ASP A 7 -1.34 -4.08 3.49
C ASP A 7 -1.24 -3.09 4.65
N ILE A 8 -0.48 -3.45 5.70
CA ILE A 8 -0.20 -2.54 6.82
C ILE A 8 1.18 -1.91 6.61
N GLY A 9 1.20 -0.73 6.00
CA GLY A 9 2.42 0.07 5.82
C GLY A 9 2.77 0.93 7.04
N SER A 10 3.87 1.69 6.96
CA SER A 10 4.31 2.59 8.04
C SER A 10 3.32 3.73 8.33
N THR A 11 2.65 4.23 7.28
CA THR A 11 1.81 5.43 7.35
C THR A 11 0.33 5.08 7.21
N SER A 12 0.01 4.19 6.27
CA SER A 12 -1.35 3.81 5.93
C SER A 12 -1.50 2.31 5.81
N CYS A 13 -2.70 1.86 6.17
CA CYS A 13 -3.18 0.51 5.97
C CYS A 13 -4.23 0.50 4.85
N LYS A 14 -4.13 -0.48 3.96
CA LYS A 14 -5.05 -0.70 2.84
C LYS A 14 -5.61 -2.10 2.92
N VAL A 15 -6.88 -2.24 2.60
CA VAL A 15 -7.55 -3.54 2.51
C VAL A 15 -8.28 -3.63 1.19
N ALA A 16 -8.11 -4.75 0.49
CA ALA A 16 -8.84 -5.05 -0.73
C ALA A 16 -9.56 -6.40 -0.54
N VAL A 17 -10.87 -6.41 -0.79
CA VAL A 17 -11.69 -7.62 -0.71
C VAL A 17 -12.15 -8.00 -2.11
N PHE A 18 -11.89 -9.24 -2.47
CA PHE A 18 -12.30 -9.85 -3.70
C PHE A 18 -13.34 -10.95 -3.46
N LYS A 19 -14.27 -11.08 -4.40
CA LYS A 19 -15.20 -12.21 -4.51
C LYS A 19 -15.28 -12.61 -5.98
N ASN A 20 -14.99 -13.88 -6.30
CA ASN A 20 -14.99 -14.38 -7.68
C ASN A 20 -14.12 -13.52 -8.62
N GLU A 21 -12.91 -13.16 -8.19
CA GLU A 21 -11.95 -12.31 -8.92
C GLU A 21 -12.36 -10.84 -9.11
N GLU A 22 -13.56 -10.45 -8.65
CA GLU A 22 -14.00 -9.06 -8.66
C GLU A 22 -13.65 -8.38 -7.34
N LEU A 23 -13.12 -7.15 -7.44
CA LEU A 23 -12.88 -6.28 -6.30
C LEU A 23 -14.22 -5.70 -5.84
N ILE A 24 -14.66 -6.07 -4.63
CA ILE A 24 -15.98 -5.68 -4.10
C ILE A 24 -15.91 -4.66 -2.97
N GLU A 25 -14.77 -4.51 -2.30
CA GLU A 25 -14.59 -3.54 -1.21
C GLU A 25 -13.14 -3.08 -1.10
N LYS A 26 -12.95 -1.81 -0.72
CA LYS A 26 -11.66 -1.19 -0.44
C LYS A 26 -11.74 -0.38 0.85
N MET A 27 -10.79 -0.59 1.75
CA MET A 27 -10.62 0.24 2.94
C MET A 27 -9.24 0.90 2.94
N LEU A 28 -9.20 2.17 3.32
CA LEU A 28 -7.98 2.93 3.54
C LEU A 28 -8.07 3.58 4.91
N CYS A 29 -7.08 3.36 5.77
CA CYS A 29 -7.02 4.01 7.07
C CYS A 29 -5.56 4.29 7.48
N PRO A 30 -5.31 5.22 8.40
CA PRO A 30 -3.98 5.39 8.98
C PRO A 30 -3.55 4.14 9.76
N THR A 31 -2.29 3.73 9.66
CA THR A 31 -1.76 2.62 10.46
C THR A 31 -1.78 2.96 11.96
N GLY A 32 -1.54 4.24 12.29
CA GLY A 32 -1.47 4.72 13.67
C GLY A 32 -0.26 4.14 14.43
N TRP A 33 -0.31 4.21 15.75
CA TRP A 33 0.79 3.81 16.63
C TRP A 33 0.95 2.29 16.80
N SER A 34 -0.12 1.52 16.55
CA SER A 34 -0.13 0.07 16.76
C SER A 34 -0.70 -0.66 15.54
N SER A 35 0.17 -1.39 14.84
CA SER A 35 -0.24 -2.26 13.73
C SER A 35 -1.21 -3.36 14.18
N LEU A 36 -1.08 -3.84 15.44
CA LEU A 36 -1.96 -4.86 16.00
C LEU A 36 -3.37 -4.33 16.25
N GLU A 37 -3.52 -3.11 16.77
CA GLU A 37 -4.83 -2.49 16.94
C GLU A 37 -5.50 -2.19 15.60
N THR A 38 -4.71 -1.75 14.63
CA THR A 38 -5.19 -1.55 13.26
C THR A 38 -5.68 -2.86 12.64
N ALA A 39 -4.95 -3.96 12.80
CA ALA A 39 -5.41 -5.28 12.37
C ALA A 39 -6.74 -5.68 13.06
N LYS A 40 -6.89 -5.47 14.38
CA LYS A 40 -8.15 -5.77 15.09
C LYS A 40 -9.34 -4.97 14.51
N ARG A 41 -9.15 -3.66 14.28
CA ARG A 41 -10.19 -2.80 13.68
C ARG A 41 -10.58 -3.25 12.28
N ILE A 42 -9.61 -3.67 11.48
CA ILE A 42 -9.88 -4.21 10.13
C ILE A 42 -10.72 -5.48 10.23
N LEU A 43 -10.38 -6.39 11.14
CA LEU A 43 -11.15 -7.61 11.34
C LEU A 43 -12.60 -7.33 11.75
N GLU A 44 -12.82 -6.36 12.64
CA GLU A 44 -14.16 -5.94 13.02
C GLU A 44 -14.94 -5.36 11.85
N SER A 45 -14.31 -4.51 11.03
CA SER A 45 -14.92 -3.97 9.80
C SER A 45 -15.29 -5.06 8.81
N LEU A 46 -14.41 -6.06 8.59
CA LEU A 46 -14.70 -7.21 7.74
C LEU A 46 -15.90 -8.02 8.27
N LYS A 47 -15.96 -8.26 9.58
CA LYS A 47 -17.08 -8.99 10.22
C LYS A 47 -18.41 -8.27 10.04
N LYS A 48 -18.44 -6.92 10.09
CA LYS A 48 -19.65 -6.12 9.80
C LYS A 48 -20.15 -6.27 8.37
N LEU A 49 -19.26 -6.64 7.44
CA LEU A 49 -19.58 -6.93 6.04
C LEU A 49 -19.94 -8.41 5.79
N GLY A 50 -20.05 -9.22 6.85
CA GLY A 50 -20.29 -10.67 6.73
C GLY A 50 -19.07 -11.46 6.23
N ILE A 51 -17.88 -10.86 6.27
CA ILE A 51 -16.62 -11.51 5.89
C ILE A 51 -15.96 -12.00 7.18
N HIS A 52 -15.87 -13.32 7.29
CA HIS A 52 -15.31 -14.03 8.44
C HIS A 52 -14.10 -14.85 8.02
N GLU A 53 -13.25 -15.17 8.97
CA GLU A 53 -12.06 -16.01 8.78
C GLU A 53 -12.43 -17.38 8.19
N SER A 54 -13.62 -17.90 8.50
CA SER A 54 -14.13 -19.19 8.00
C SER A 54 -14.58 -19.16 6.53
N ASN A 55 -14.96 -18.00 6.00
CA ASN A 55 -15.48 -17.85 4.63
C ASN A 55 -14.53 -17.04 3.71
N SER A 56 -13.32 -16.76 4.18
CA SER A 56 -12.32 -15.97 3.49
C SER A 56 -10.92 -16.59 3.50
N LYS A 57 -10.09 -16.18 2.53
CA LYS A 57 -8.64 -16.35 2.56
C LYS A 57 -8.01 -14.98 2.73
N ILE A 58 -7.26 -14.80 3.80
CA ILE A 58 -6.66 -13.52 4.19
C ILE A 58 -5.15 -13.60 4.00
N VAL A 59 -4.58 -12.63 3.27
CA VAL A 59 -3.14 -12.45 3.08
C VAL A 59 -2.74 -11.09 3.65
N ALA A 60 -1.72 -11.08 4.50
CA ALA A 60 -1.16 -9.87 5.06
C ALA A 60 0.18 -9.52 4.41
N THR A 61 0.41 -8.23 4.18
CA THR A 61 1.63 -7.65 3.62
C THR A 61 1.94 -6.31 4.29
N GLY A 62 3.04 -5.68 3.88
CA GLY A 62 3.56 -4.46 4.48
C GLY A 62 4.44 -4.75 5.70
N TYR A 63 4.98 -3.69 6.30
CA TYR A 63 5.79 -3.76 7.51
C TYR A 63 5.02 -4.38 8.69
N GLY A 64 3.75 -4.03 8.84
CA GLY A 64 2.87 -4.50 9.91
C GLY A 64 2.25 -5.88 9.68
N ARG A 65 2.63 -6.61 8.62
CA ARG A 65 2.03 -7.92 8.27
C ARG A 65 2.07 -8.96 9.39
N VAL A 66 3.09 -8.90 10.24
CA VAL A 66 3.27 -9.81 11.40
C VAL A 66 2.26 -9.53 12.51
N SER A 67 1.62 -8.36 12.50
CA SER A 67 0.59 -7.96 13.47
C SER A 67 -0.82 -8.39 13.06
N VAL A 68 -0.97 -9.21 12.01
CA VAL A 68 -2.24 -9.73 11.50
C VAL A 68 -2.36 -11.23 11.84
N PRO A 69 -2.71 -11.60 13.09
CA PRO A 69 -2.65 -12.99 13.55
C PRO A 69 -3.66 -13.93 12.87
N TYR A 70 -4.70 -13.36 12.26
CA TYR A 70 -5.74 -14.10 11.55
C TYR A 70 -5.47 -14.24 10.05
N ALA A 71 -4.32 -13.77 9.55
CA ALA A 71 -3.93 -13.98 8.16
C ALA A 71 -3.57 -15.46 7.92
N ASN A 72 -4.04 -16.03 6.82
CA ASN A 72 -3.64 -17.37 6.40
C ASN A 72 -2.20 -17.41 5.86
N LYS A 73 -1.71 -16.27 5.35
CA LYS A 73 -0.34 -16.13 4.85
C LYS A 73 0.17 -14.71 5.04
N SER A 74 1.44 -14.58 5.37
CA SER A 74 2.17 -13.32 5.29
C SER A 74 3.09 -13.34 4.06
N VAL A 75 3.04 -12.28 3.27
CA VAL A 75 3.82 -12.12 2.04
C VAL A 75 4.51 -10.76 2.08
N THR A 76 5.64 -10.61 1.39
CA THR A 76 6.32 -9.31 1.30
C THR A 76 5.56 -8.36 0.39
N GLU A 77 5.65 -7.07 0.69
CA GLU A 77 5.06 -6.03 -0.15
C GLU A 77 5.64 -6.00 -1.55
N ILE A 78 6.92 -6.36 -1.73
CA ILE A 78 7.54 -6.50 -3.05
C ILE A 78 6.77 -7.52 -3.91
N THR A 79 6.50 -8.70 -3.36
CA THR A 79 5.74 -9.73 -4.08
C THR A 79 4.29 -9.30 -4.30
N CYS A 80 3.65 -8.68 -3.31
CA CYS A 80 2.27 -8.21 -3.44
C CYS A 80 2.11 -7.07 -4.46
N HIS A 81 3.00 -6.08 -4.46
CA HIS A 81 3.00 -4.99 -5.44
C HIS A 81 3.31 -5.51 -6.84
N GLY A 82 4.31 -6.41 -6.98
CA GLY A 82 4.60 -7.05 -8.26
C GLY A 82 3.41 -7.83 -8.81
N LYS A 83 2.77 -8.66 -7.98
CA LYS A 83 1.59 -9.43 -8.37
C LYS A 83 0.38 -8.53 -8.67
N GLY A 84 0.18 -7.47 -7.89
CA GLY A 84 -0.87 -6.48 -8.12
C GLY A 84 -0.69 -5.73 -9.43
N ALA A 85 0.53 -5.29 -9.73
CA ALA A 85 0.84 -4.63 -10.99
C ALA A 85 0.67 -5.58 -12.18
N ALA A 86 1.16 -6.82 -12.11
CA ALA A 86 0.93 -7.82 -13.14
C ALA A 86 -0.57 -8.11 -13.35
N TYR A 87 -1.36 -8.13 -12.27
CA TYR A 87 -2.81 -8.28 -12.34
C TYR A 87 -3.49 -7.12 -13.09
N ILE A 88 -3.08 -5.87 -12.86
CA ILE A 88 -3.68 -4.68 -13.46
C ILE A 88 -3.22 -4.49 -14.91
N PHE A 89 -1.91 -4.55 -15.15
CA PHE A 89 -1.31 -4.17 -16.43
C PHE A 89 -1.09 -5.32 -17.40
N LYS A 90 -1.29 -6.58 -16.96
CA LYS A 90 -1.17 -7.82 -17.78
C LYS A 90 0.14 -7.94 -18.57
N THR A 91 1.19 -7.24 -18.16
CA THR A 91 2.47 -7.11 -18.86
C THR A 91 3.62 -7.09 -17.86
N GLY A 92 4.85 -7.23 -18.35
CA GLY A 92 6.06 -6.91 -17.58
C GLY A 92 6.22 -5.39 -17.42
N GLY A 93 7.20 -4.98 -16.60
CA GLY A 93 7.48 -3.56 -16.41
C GLY A 93 8.20 -3.27 -15.10
N THR A 94 8.25 -1.98 -14.74
CA THR A 94 8.90 -1.53 -13.51
C THR A 94 7.88 -0.82 -12.64
N VAL A 95 7.71 -1.30 -11.40
CA VAL A 95 6.93 -0.64 -10.37
C VAL A 95 7.85 0.23 -9.55
N ILE A 96 7.54 1.52 -9.46
CA ILE A 96 8.19 2.45 -8.54
C ILE A 96 7.20 2.74 -7.41
N ASP A 97 7.42 2.13 -6.26
CA ASP A 97 6.62 2.31 -5.06
C ASP A 97 7.26 3.36 -4.16
N VAL A 98 6.67 4.56 -4.15
CA VAL A 98 7.10 5.68 -3.32
C VAL A 98 6.30 5.66 -2.03
N GLY A 99 6.83 4.96 -1.03
CA GLY A 99 6.22 4.81 0.28
C GLY A 99 6.40 6.04 1.17
N GLY A 100 5.85 5.96 2.39
CA GLY A 100 6.00 7.01 3.39
C GLY A 100 7.43 7.10 3.93
N GLN A 101 8.09 5.97 4.14
CA GLN A 101 9.42 5.90 4.77
C GLN A 101 10.52 5.35 3.86
N ASP A 102 10.15 4.67 2.78
CA ASP A 102 11.09 4.04 1.85
C ASP A 102 10.62 4.25 0.40
N THR A 103 11.47 3.83 -0.54
CA THR A 103 11.11 3.75 -1.96
C THR A 103 11.63 2.45 -2.53
N LYS A 104 10.81 1.79 -3.35
CA LYS A 104 11.14 0.50 -3.96
C LYS A 104 11.01 0.58 -5.46
N VAL A 105 11.95 -0.03 -6.17
CA VAL A 105 11.87 -0.24 -7.62
C VAL A 105 11.85 -1.74 -7.84
N ILE A 106 10.77 -2.24 -8.45
CA ILE A 106 10.51 -3.67 -8.62
C ILE A 106 10.40 -3.93 -10.12
N SER A 107 11.27 -4.80 -10.65
CA SER A 107 11.22 -5.24 -12.04
C SER A 107 10.35 -6.49 -12.15
N ILE A 108 9.43 -6.48 -13.11
CA ILE A 108 8.47 -7.55 -13.37
C ILE A 108 8.71 -8.12 -14.77
N GLU A 109 8.90 -9.43 -14.85
CA GLU A 109 9.06 -10.19 -16.08
C GLU A 109 8.10 -11.38 -16.05
N GLU A 110 7.34 -11.60 -17.12
CA GLU A 110 6.35 -12.69 -17.22
C GLU A 110 5.36 -12.74 -16.05
N GLY A 111 4.98 -11.56 -15.53
CA GLY A 111 4.05 -11.43 -14.41
C GLY A 111 4.63 -11.81 -13.04
N MET A 112 5.94 -12.04 -12.96
CA MET A 112 6.66 -12.36 -11.73
C MET A 112 7.69 -11.29 -11.40
N VAL A 113 7.99 -11.12 -10.11
CA VAL A 113 9.08 -10.24 -9.68
C VAL A 113 10.41 -10.86 -10.10
N LYS A 114 11.18 -10.14 -10.92
CA LYS A 114 12.50 -10.55 -11.39
C LYS A 114 13.61 -10.05 -10.47
N ASP A 115 13.53 -8.79 -10.09
CA ASP A 115 14.52 -8.11 -9.25
C ASP A 115 13.88 -6.93 -8.51
N PHE A 116 14.52 -6.46 -7.44
CA PHE A 116 14.10 -5.26 -6.75
C PHE A 116 15.28 -4.54 -6.07
N ILE A 117 15.19 -3.21 -6.01
CA ILE A 117 16.05 -2.38 -5.18
C ILE A 117 15.19 -1.53 -4.24
N MET A 118 15.72 -1.25 -3.05
CA MET A 118 15.02 -0.48 -2.02
C MET A 118 15.97 0.56 -1.41
N ASN A 119 15.45 1.78 -1.22
CA ASN A 119 16.08 2.80 -0.40
C ASN A 119 15.25 2.98 0.89
N ASP A 120 15.78 2.52 2.01
CA ASP A 120 15.15 2.55 3.34
C ASP A 120 15.94 3.41 4.36
N LYS A 121 17.14 3.87 4.00
CA LYS A 121 18.04 4.64 4.91
C LYS A 121 17.92 6.14 4.74
N CYS A 122 17.47 6.63 3.59
CA CYS A 122 17.36 8.05 3.30
C CYS A 122 15.91 8.44 3.06
N SER A 123 15.43 9.45 3.77
CA SER A 123 14.10 10.02 3.56
C SER A 123 13.99 10.78 2.23
N ALA A 124 15.11 11.15 1.60
CA ALA A 124 15.09 11.73 0.27
C ALA A 124 14.43 10.76 -0.72
N GLY A 125 13.44 11.27 -1.47
CA GLY A 125 12.67 10.48 -2.41
C GLY A 125 11.44 9.77 -1.84
N THR A 126 11.13 9.94 -0.54
CA THR A 126 9.96 9.30 0.09
C THR A 126 8.85 10.31 0.42
N GLY A 127 7.65 9.82 0.72
CA GLY A 127 6.54 10.65 1.19
C GLY A 127 6.88 11.48 2.42
N LYS A 128 7.77 11.01 3.31
CA LYS A 128 8.18 11.77 4.49
C LYS A 128 8.94 13.05 4.13
N PHE A 129 9.74 13.02 3.07
CA PHE A 129 10.42 14.23 2.60
C PHE A 129 9.41 15.27 2.12
N ILE A 130 8.43 14.84 1.32
CA ILE A 130 7.36 15.71 0.82
C ILE A 130 6.58 16.33 2.00
N GLU A 131 6.22 15.51 2.99
CA GLU A 131 5.53 15.95 4.21
C GLU A 131 6.35 16.99 5.01
N VAL A 132 7.66 16.79 5.17
CA VAL A 132 8.54 17.74 5.86
C VAL A 132 8.62 19.07 5.10
N MET A 133 8.70 19.04 3.77
CA MET A 133 8.76 20.25 2.96
C MET A 133 7.43 21.02 3.00
N ALA A 134 6.30 20.31 2.94
CA ALA A 134 4.97 20.89 3.09
C ALA A 134 4.86 21.70 4.39
N ASN A 135 5.21 21.05 5.50
CA ASN A 135 5.18 21.65 6.82
C ASN A 135 6.12 22.85 6.94
N ARG A 136 7.34 22.79 6.38
CA ARG A 136 8.28 23.92 6.39
C ARG A 136 7.77 25.11 5.59
N MET A 137 7.02 24.86 4.53
CA MET A 137 6.42 25.89 3.69
C MET A 137 5.08 26.41 4.26
N GLY A 138 4.57 25.82 5.34
CA GLY A 138 3.29 26.19 5.94
C GLY A 138 2.09 25.82 5.07
N VAL A 139 2.22 24.77 4.25
CA VAL A 139 1.18 24.33 3.29
C VAL A 139 0.88 22.83 3.46
N THR A 140 -0.25 22.40 2.92
CA THR A 140 -0.58 20.96 2.84
C THR A 140 0.16 20.27 1.68
N ILE A 141 0.15 18.94 1.62
CA ILE A 141 0.71 18.19 0.49
C ILE A 141 -0.08 18.50 -0.79
N GLU A 142 -1.39 18.67 -0.67
CA GLU A 142 -2.31 19.04 -1.73
C GLU A 142 -2.00 20.44 -2.30
N ASP A 143 -1.68 21.39 -1.41
CA ASP A 143 -1.24 22.74 -1.81
C ASP A 143 0.08 22.71 -2.56
N LEU A 144 1.05 21.90 -2.10
CA LEU A 144 2.34 21.69 -2.77
C LEU A 144 2.15 21.20 -4.22
N SER A 145 1.29 20.19 -4.41
CA SER A 145 0.95 19.69 -5.75
C SER A 145 0.31 20.77 -6.61
N SER A 146 -0.54 21.62 -6.02
CA SER A 146 -1.25 22.68 -6.73
C SER A 146 -0.31 23.83 -7.15
N LEU A 147 0.67 24.16 -6.31
CA LEU A 147 1.69 25.18 -6.60
C LEU A 147 2.58 24.77 -7.77
N ASP A 148 2.98 23.49 -7.82
CA ASP A 148 3.80 22.97 -8.92
C ASP A 148 3.05 23.01 -10.26
N GLN A 149 1.78 22.58 -10.30
CA GLN A 149 0.97 22.61 -11.52
C GLN A 149 0.81 24.02 -12.11
N LYS A 150 0.63 25.03 -11.26
CA LYS A 150 0.53 26.43 -11.70
C LYS A 150 1.84 26.90 -12.34
N ARG A 151 2.98 26.52 -11.77
CA ARG A 151 4.31 26.86 -12.30
C ARG A 151 4.64 26.10 -13.58
N TRP A 152 4.25 24.84 -13.68
CA TRP A 152 4.44 24.05 -14.90
C TRP A 152 3.70 24.66 -16.08
N ARG A 153 2.42 25.02 -15.89
CA ARG A 153 1.56 25.65 -16.91
C ARG A 153 1.90 27.11 -17.22
N SER A 154 2.67 27.80 -16.37
CA SER A 154 3.13 29.15 -16.66
C SER A 154 4.45 29.17 -17.45
N ASN A 155 5.16 28.04 -17.51
CA ASN A 155 6.46 27.91 -18.18
C ASN A 155 6.41 27.02 -19.43
N HIS A 156 5.25 26.45 -19.77
CA HIS A 156 4.94 25.69 -20.98
C HIS A 156 3.51 26.01 -21.41
#